data_AF-A0A7Y5IUI7-F1
#
_entry.id   AF-A0A7Y5IUI7-F1
#
_cell.length_a   1.000
_cell.length_b   1.000
_cell.length_c   1.000
_cell.angle_alpha   90.00
_cell.angle_beta   90.00
_cell.angle_gamma   90.00
#
_symmetry.space_group_name_H-M   'P 1'
#
loop_
_entity.id
_entity.type
_entity.pdbx_description
1 polymer ?
#
loop_
_entity_poly.entity_id
_entity_poly.type
_entity_poly.pdbx_seq_one_letter_code
_entity_poly.pdbx_strand_id
1 'polypeptide(L)'
;MGPRIVVLILLGWVMSSPAESGDPPLKVCFVSGSFEYHSDQSLIPFKRHLEARYHAEVTFLSANGNWQDLPGLEALEDCDVALFFTRRLEIDGEQLERIKRYVRSDKPLVGVRTANHGFQKFLEFDKEVFGGNYHGHHGAGITQKISPVPERSDHPILSGVDTLFSKESLYQVSPIAEDCEVLMRGETPSAATEPVVWTRTRNGGRVVYISIGGVSDFENDTFKRLLANSLFWAAGREVARKEVPLVTLERKLPKGSIPLSVRLRMESPDNKGGWMAQTETRALPLAETALLICDMWDRHWCRGATERCQALAERMDPIVELARRRGILIVHAPSETMGFYCDHPARWRAQLAPVVEPEEGPMREEPPLPIDSSDGGCDTDDQPQYQAWTRQNPAIRIDEDDMISDNGREVYNLLAHYGIKHLFVVGVHTNMCVLGRSFGIRRMTRWGLDCILVRDLTDTMYDPKDPPQVSHEEGTDLVVRHIERYWAPSTSSGDLVTALRQR
;
A
#
# COMPACT_ATOMS: atom_id res chain seq x y z
N MET A 1 -54.50 -5.16 -64.31
CA MET A 1 -53.71 -5.71 -63.20
C MET A 1 -52.24 -5.43 -63.51
N GLY A 2 -51.68 -4.38 -62.90
CA GLY A 2 -50.30 -3.95 -63.19
C GLY A 2 -49.27 -4.80 -62.44
N PRO A 3 -48.06 -4.99 -62.99
CA PRO A 3 -47.02 -5.80 -62.36
C PRO A 3 -46.37 -5.03 -61.20
N ARG A 4 -46.21 -5.70 -60.05
CA ARG A 4 -45.45 -5.19 -58.91
C ARG A 4 -43.96 -5.41 -59.18
N ILE A 5 -43.21 -4.31 -59.31
CA ILE A 5 -41.75 -4.30 -59.30
C ILE A 5 -41.31 -4.36 -57.83
N VAL A 6 -40.59 -5.42 -57.46
CA VAL A 6 -39.91 -5.54 -56.16
C VAL A 6 -38.51 -4.96 -56.34
N VAL A 7 -38.24 -3.83 -55.68
CA VAL A 7 -36.90 -3.24 -55.60
C VAL A 7 -36.17 -3.91 -54.43
N LEU A 8 -35.16 -4.74 -54.72
CA LEU A 8 -34.21 -5.21 -53.73
C LEU A 8 -33.18 -4.10 -53.46
N ILE A 9 -33.20 -3.53 -52.26
CA ILE A 9 -32.15 -2.64 -51.75
C ILE A 9 -31.10 -3.51 -51.07
N LEU A 10 -29.96 -3.72 -51.74
CA LEU A 10 -28.75 -4.29 -51.14
C LEU A 10 -28.05 -3.21 -50.33
N LEU A 11 -28.28 -3.18 -49.01
CA LEU A 11 -27.47 -2.42 -48.06
C LEU A 11 -26.13 -3.12 -47.88
N GLY A 12 -25.10 -2.64 -48.59
CA GLY A 12 -23.72 -3.02 -48.34
C GLY A 12 -23.27 -2.51 -46.97
N TRP A 13 -22.99 -3.42 -46.04
CA TRP A 13 -22.31 -3.09 -44.80
C TRP A 13 -20.83 -2.88 -45.12
N VAL A 14 -20.40 -1.63 -45.15
CA VAL A 14 -18.97 -1.29 -45.06
C VAL A 14 -18.56 -1.63 -43.62
N MET A 15 -17.84 -2.73 -43.44
CA MET A 15 -17.11 -2.97 -42.20
C MET A 15 -15.96 -1.96 -42.15
N SER A 16 -16.22 -0.81 -41.53
CA SER A 16 -15.16 0.05 -41.01
C SER A 16 -14.49 -0.70 -39.86
N SER A 17 -13.30 -1.24 -40.09
CA SER A 17 -12.39 -1.63 -39.02
C SER A 17 -12.25 -0.47 -38.03
N PRO A 18 -12.22 -0.69 -36.71
CA PRO A 18 -11.89 0.38 -35.79
C PRO A 18 -10.48 0.85 -36.13
N ALA A 19 -10.33 2.13 -36.48
CA ALA A 19 -9.03 2.74 -36.56
C ALA A 19 -8.39 2.64 -35.16
N GLU A 20 -7.17 2.12 -35.06
CA GLU A 20 -6.31 2.34 -33.89
C GLU A 20 -6.01 3.84 -33.81
N SER A 21 -6.91 4.59 -33.18
CA SER A 21 -6.78 6.03 -32.94
C SER A 21 -6.12 6.26 -31.58
N GLY A 22 -4.90 5.76 -31.39
CA GLY A 22 -4.10 6.06 -30.21
C GLY A 22 -3.00 7.05 -30.57
N ASP A 23 -2.89 8.15 -29.81
CA ASP A 23 -1.67 8.98 -29.84
C ASP A 23 -0.43 8.10 -29.66
N PRO A 24 0.71 8.45 -30.30
CA PRO A 24 1.95 7.70 -30.10
C PRO A 24 2.32 7.63 -28.61
N PRO A 25 2.98 6.56 -28.15
CA PRO A 25 3.37 6.43 -26.75
C PRO A 25 4.24 7.61 -26.32
N LEU A 26 4.07 8.07 -25.07
CA LEU A 26 4.95 9.08 -24.47
C LEU A 26 6.38 8.53 -24.41
N LYS A 27 7.33 9.18 -25.09
CA LYS A 27 8.74 8.80 -25.08
C LYS A 27 9.42 9.39 -23.86
N VAL A 28 9.76 8.53 -22.89
CA VAL A 28 10.38 8.95 -21.63
C VAL A 28 11.83 8.52 -21.59
N CYS A 29 12.74 9.44 -21.25
CA CYS A 29 14.13 9.10 -20.96
C CYS A 29 14.36 9.05 -19.45
N PHE A 30 14.61 7.86 -18.89
CA PHE A 30 15.02 7.70 -17.50
C PHE A 30 16.53 7.85 -17.39
N VAL A 31 16.99 8.73 -16.50
CA VAL A 31 18.40 8.94 -16.18
C VAL A 31 18.65 8.50 -14.74
N SER A 32 19.15 7.28 -14.59
CA SER A 32 19.52 6.67 -13.31
C SER A 32 20.97 6.98 -12.96
N GLY A 33 21.23 7.46 -11.74
CA GLY A 33 22.59 7.75 -11.28
C GLY A 33 22.69 8.09 -9.80
N SER A 34 21.83 7.51 -8.96
CA SER A 34 21.86 7.68 -7.51
C SER A 34 22.21 6.36 -6.82
N PHE A 35 23.48 6.21 -6.45
CA PHE A 35 23.95 5.01 -5.75
C PHE A 35 23.36 4.86 -4.35
N GLU A 36 23.34 5.96 -3.59
CA GLU A 36 22.82 5.99 -2.21
C GLU A 36 21.36 5.51 -2.13
N TYR A 37 20.57 5.80 -3.16
CA TYR A 37 19.15 5.45 -3.23
C TYR A 37 18.83 4.31 -4.19
N HIS A 38 19.86 3.65 -4.73
CA HIS A 38 19.70 2.55 -5.69
C HIS A 38 18.68 2.88 -6.79
N SER A 39 18.89 4.01 -7.49
CA SER A 39 17.93 4.53 -8.47
C SER A 39 17.60 3.51 -9.57
N ASP A 40 18.52 2.63 -9.91
CA ASP A 40 18.32 1.53 -10.86
C ASP A 40 17.32 0.48 -10.33
N GLN A 41 17.44 0.08 -9.06
CA GLN A 41 16.52 -0.84 -8.40
C GLN A 41 15.09 -0.28 -8.33
N SER A 42 14.95 1.04 -8.32
CA SER A 42 13.66 1.74 -8.31
C SER A 42 13.09 1.94 -9.72
N LEU A 43 13.90 2.46 -10.64
CA LEU A 43 13.46 2.87 -11.97
C LEU A 43 13.25 1.69 -12.92
N ILE A 44 13.93 0.55 -12.74
CA ILE A 44 13.73 -0.64 -13.59
C ILE A 44 12.33 -1.23 -13.37
N PRO A 45 11.87 -1.52 -12.13
CA PRO A 45 10.48 -1.91 -11.88
C PRO A 45 9.48 -0.82 -12.29
N PHE A 46 9.79 0.46 -12.05
CA PHE A 46 8.89 1.54 -12.45
C PHE A 46 8.74 1.64 -13.97
N LYS A 47 9.80 1.44 -14.75
CA LYS A 47 9.74 1.33 -16.22
C LYS A 47 8.73 0.26 -16.63
N ARG A 48 8.86 -0.96 -16.08
CA ARG A 48 7.94 -2.07 -16.37
C ARG A 48 6.50 -1.71 -16.02
N HIS A 49 6.29 -1.07 -14.87
CA HIS A 49 4.97 -0.60 -14.45
C HIS A 49 4.39 0.45 -15.41
N LEU A 50 5.19 1.48 -15.75
CA LEU A 50 4.78 2.56 -16.63
C LEU A 50 4.41 2.03 -18.02
N GLU A 51 5.26 1.21 -18.62
CA GLU A 51 5.02 0.59 -19.92
C GLU A 51 3.86 -0.42 -19.89
N ALA A 52 3.60 -1.10 -18.77
CA ALA A 52 2.48 -2.02 -18.65
C ALA A 52 1.13 -1.31 -18.45
N ARG A 53 1.10 -0.15 -17.80
CA ARG A 53 -0.13 0.52 -17.36
C ARG A 53 -0.47 1.81 -18.12
N TYR A 54 0.48 2.38 -18.87
CA TYR A 54 0.32 3.64 -19.56
C TYR A 54 0.80 3.54 -21.01
N HIS A 55 0.27 4.38 -21.89
CA HIS A 55 0.75 4.54 -23.26
C HIS A 55 2.08 5.34 -23.27
N ALA A 56 3.15 4.68 -22.82
CA ALA A 56 4.49 5.22 -22.70
C ALA A 56 5.54 4.19 -23.13
N GLU A 57 6.68 4.67 -23.60
CA GLU A 57 7.87 3.91 -23.97
C GLU A 57 9.08 4.53 -23.26
N VAL A 58 9.89 3.72 -22.58
CA VAL A 58 10.98 4.22 -21.74
C VAL A 58 12.34 3.82 -22.29
N THR A 59 13.16 4.81 -22.62
CA THR A 59 14.61 4.64 -22.79
C THR A 59 15.29 4.79 -21.43
N PHE A 60 15.97 3.74 -20.98
CA PHE A 60 16.63 3.71 -19.67
C PHE A 60 18.14 3.91 -19.80
N LEU A 61 18.65 4.98 -19.20
CA LEU A 61 20.06 5.29 -19.09
C LEU A 61 20.52 5.07 -17.65
N SER A 62 21.73 4.55 -17.47
CA SER A 62 22.34 4.39 -16.16
C SER A 62 23.77 4.91 -16.19
N ALA A 63 24.13 5.69 -15.18
CA ALA A 63 25.52 6.01 -14.91
C ALA A 63 26.29 4.70 -14.67
N ASN A 64 27.53 4.64 -15.13
CA ASN A 64 28.40 3.51 -14.86
C ASN A 64 28.86 3.52 -13.38
N GLY A 65 29.51 2.44 -12.95
CA GLY A 65 29.90 2.27 -11.53
C GLY A 65 30.98 3.24 -11.02
N ASN A 66 31.60 4.06 -11.88
CA ASN A 66 32.58 5.07 -11.46
C ASN A 66 32.00 6.49 -11.38
N TRP A 67 30.71 6.67 -11.72
CA TRP A 67 29.96 7.94 -11.61
C TRP A 67 30.45 9.07 -12.51
N GLN A 68 31.44 8.80 -13.37
CA GLN A 68 32.08 9.78 -14.24
C GLN A 68 31.60 9.68 -15.68
N ASP A 69 30.80 8.65 -16.00
CA ASP A 69 30.29 8.47 -17.35
C ASP A 69 28.84 7.94 -17.34
N LEU A 70 28.04 8.55 -18.21
CA LEU A 70 26.60 8.33 -18.38
C LEU A 70 26.32 8.15 -19.89
N PRO A 71 26.49 6.93 -20.42
CA PRO A 71 26.29 6.67 -21.84
C PRO A 71 24.82 6.76 -22.26
N GLY A 72 24.58 7.04 -23.54
CA GLY A 72 23.23 7.07 -24.13
C GLY A 72 22.50 8.40 -24.04
N LEU A 73 23.17 9.47 -23.59
CA LEU A 73 22.56 10.80 -23.41
C LEU A 73 22.03 11.43 -24.71
N GLU A 74 22.41 10.94 -25.88
CA GLU A 74 21.78 11.28 -27.15
C GLU A 74 20.26 11.04 -27.15
N ALA A 75 19.76 10.09 -26.35
CA ALA A 75 18.32 9.85 -26.18
C ALA A 75 17.54 11.05 -25.61
N LEU A 76 18.23 12.02 -24.98
CA LEU A 76 17.60 13.27 -24.53
C LEU A 76 17.15 14.17 -25.69
N GLU A 77 17.69 13.98 -26.90
CA GLU A 77 17.28 14.75 -28.08
C GLU A 77 15.88 14.29 -28.55
N ASP A 78 15.62 12.98 -28.50
CA ASP A 78 14.43 12.34 -29.07
C ASP A 78 13.27 12.10 -28.08
N CYS A 79 13.49 12.29 -26.77
CA CYS A 79 12.43 12.09 -25.78
C CYS A 79 11.47 13.29 -25.68
N ASP A 80 10.22 12.99 -25.30
CA ASP A 80 9.19 13.99 -24.97
C ASP A 80 9.44 14.58 -23.58
N VAL A 81 9.91 13.75 -22.64
CA VAL A 81 10.18 14.11 -21.24
C VAL A 81 11.30 13.26 -20.67
N ALA A 82 12.11 13.84 -19.78
CA ALA A 82 13.11 13.11 -19.01
C ALA A 82 12.71 12.97 -17.54
N LEU A 83 13.10 11.86 -16.92
CA LEU A 83 13.06 11.65 -15.48
C LEU A 83 14.48 11.53 -14.97
N PHE A 84 14.92 12.47 -14.14
CA PHE A 84 16.24 12.43 -13.50
C PHE A 84 16.12 11.87 -12.09
N PHE A 85 16.86 10.79 -11.83
CA PHE A 85 17.10 10.26 -10.49
C PHE A 85 18.61 10.04 -10.32
N THR A 86 19.32 11.15 -10.27
CA THR A 86 20.77 11.25 -10.22
C THR A 86 21.25 11.77 -8.88
N ARG A 87 22.50 11.51 -8.52
CA ARG A 87 23.12 12.11 -7.34
C ARG A 87 24.61 12.30 -7.57
N ARG A 88 25.07 13.54 -7.46
CA ARG A 88 26.50 13.87 -7.40
C ARG A 88 27.35 13.18 -8.48
N LEU A 89 26.82 13.03 -9.69
CA LEU A 89 27.58 12.51 -10.82
C LEU A 89 28.73 13.47 -11.17
N GLU A 90 29.88 12.90 -11.53
CA GLU A 90 31.12 13.62 -11.84
C GLU A 90 31.35 13.82 -13.34
N ILE A 91 30.35 13.51 -14.17
CA ILE A 91 30.37 13.67 -15.63
C ILE A 91 30.85 15.07 -16.03
N ASP A 92 31.60 15.15 -17.12
CA ASP A 92 32.10 16.40 -17.69
C ASP A 92 32.08 16.40 -19.23
N GLY A 93 32.74 17.40 -19.82
CA GLY A 93 32.82 17.56 -21.26
C GLY A 93 31.44 17.59 -21.91
N GLU A 94 31.32 16.88 -23.05
CA GLU A 94 30.08 16.87 -23.83
C GLU A 94 28.90 16.22 -23.10
N GLN A 95 29.12 15.28 -22.16
CA GLN A 95 28.02 14.68 -21.41
C GLN A 95 27.34 15.71 -20.50
N LEU A 96 28.13 16.49 -19.75
CA LEU A 96 27.59 17.55 -18.90
C LEU A 96 26.96 18.68 -19.74
N GLU A 97 27.59 19.06 -20.86
CA GLU A 97 27.04 20.10 -21.73
C GLU A 97 25.73 19.67 -22.40
N ARG A 98 25.56 18.37 -22.70
CA ARG A 98 24.29 17.82 -23.19
C ARG A 98 23.19 17.87 -22.13
N ILE A 99 23.50 17.58 -20.86
CA ILE A 99 22.55 17.77 -19.73
C ILE A 99 22.15 19.25 -19.63
N LYS A 100 23.12 20.16 -19.61
CA LYS A 100 22.86 21.61 -19.54
C LYS A 100 21.99 22.08 -20.70
N ARG A 101 22.27 21.61 -21.92
CA ARG A 101 21.50 21.94 -23.13
C ARG A 101 20.05 21.49 -23.00
N TYR A 102 19.83 20.26 -22.52
CA TYR A 102 18.48 19.74 -22.29
C TYR A 102 17.70 20.60 -21.30
N VAL A 103 18.23 20.82 -20.08
CA VAL A 103 17.49 21.53 -19.03
C VAL A 103 17.32 23.03 -19.30
N ARG A 104 18.14 23.61 -20.17
CA ARG A 104 18.01 25.01 -20.62
C ARG A 104 17.15 25.18 -21.88
N SER A 105 16.74 24.09 -22.51
CA SER A 105 15.92 24.11 -23.74
C SER A 105 14.42 24.16 -23.48
N ASP A 106 14.01 24.43 -22.24
CA ASP A 106 12.61 24.41 -21.79
C ASP A 106 11.90 23.06 -22.06
N LYS A 107 12.67 21.97 -22.26
CA LYS A 107 12.12 20.62 -22.42
C LYS A 107 11.54 20.09 -21.09
N PRO A 108 10.47 19.28 -21.15
CA PRO A 108 9.85 18.70 -19.96
C PRO A 108 10.80 17.87 -19.09
N LEU A 109 10.74 18.06 -17.77
CA LEU A 109 11.61 17.34 -16.82
C LEU A 109 10.86 16.97 -15.55
N VAL A 110 11.08 15.75 -15.06
CA VAL A 110 10.71 15.31 -13.72
C VAL A 110 11.98 14.97 -12.92
N GLY A 111 12.19 15.64 -11.80
CA GLY A 111 13.29 15.33 -10.87
C GLY A 111 12.79 14.56 -9.66
N VAL A 112 13.51 13.51 -9.27
CA VAL A 112 13.18 12.68 -8.11
C VAL A 112 14.32 12.66 -7.09
N ARG A 113 13.97 12.81 -5.81
CA ARG A 113 14.87 12.70 -4.66
C ARG A 113 16.13 13.55 -4.85
N THR A 114 17.29 12.93 -5.06
CA THR A 114 18.60 13.61 -5.11
C THR A 114 18.86 14.36 -6.42
N ALA A 115 17.92 14.35 -7.37
CA ALA A 115 18.09 15.00 -8.67
C ALA A 115 18.42 16.49 -8.55
N ASN A 116 17.96 17.17 -7.50
CA ASN A 116 18.29 18.57 -7.23
C ASN A 116 19.80 18.83 -7.06
N HIS A 117 20.55 17.85 -6.56
CA HIS A 117 22.02 17.88 -6.47
C HIS A 117 22.63 16.73 -7.27
N GLY A 118 22.10 16.53 -8.49
CA GLY A 118 22.44 15.42 -9.38
C GLY A 118 23.86 15.45 -9.95
N PHE A 119 24.49 16.61 -10.08
CA PHE A 119 25.74 16.79 -10.83
C PHE A 119 26.75 17.67 -10.07
N GLN A 120 27.96 17.14 -9.82
CA GLN A 120 28.99 17.83 -9.02
C GLN A 120 29.59 19.06 -9.73
N LYS A 121 29.57 19.06 -11.05
CA LYS A 121 30.13 20.14 -11.89
C LYS A 121 29.04 21.12 -12.39
N PHE A 122 27.84 21.07 -11.80
CA PHE A 122 26.73 21.99 -12.05
C PHE A 122 25.91 22.19 -10.77
N LEU A 123 26.48 22.93 -9.81
CA LEU A 123 25.92 23.08 -8.47
C LEU A 123 24.67 23.97 -8.42
N GLU A 124 24.49 24.83 -9.42
CA GLU A 124 23.32 25.71 -9.57
C GLU A 124 22.08 24.97 -10.09
N PHE A 125 22.18 23.68 -10.41
CA PHE A 125 21.12 22.88 -11.06
C PHE A 125 19.76 23.01 -10.35
N ASP A 126 19.70 22.82 -9.03
CA ASP A 126 18.44 22.91 -8.25
C ASP A 126 17.74 24.26 -8.46
N LYS A 127 18.50 25.33 -8.23
CA LYS A 127 17.99 26.71 -8.30
C LYS A 127 17.63 27.10 -9.73
N GLU A 128 18.46 26.71 -10.70
CA GLU A 128 18.26 27.04 -12.11
C GLU A 128 17.06 26.29 -12.70
N VAL A 129 16.92 25.00 -12.38
CA VAL A 129 15.97 24.09 -13.03
C VAL A 129 14.70 23.94 -12.20
N PHE A 130 14.80 23.42 -10.98
CA PHE A 130 13.65 23.14 -10.14
C PHE A 130 13.15 24.36 -9.36
N GLY A 131 13.94 25.42 -9.26
CA GLY A 131 13.65 26.54 -8.37
C GLY A 131 13.71 26.14 -6.90
N GLY A 132 14.38 25.03 -6.59
CA GLY A 132 14.59 24.57 -5.23
C GLY A 132 15.74 25.31 -4.54
N ASN A 133 15.89 25.01 -3.26
CA ASN A 133 16.87 25.63 -2.39
C ASN A 133 17.30 24.63 -1.30
N TYR A 134 17.86 23.51 -1.72
CA TYR A 134 18.22 22.41 -0.82
C TYR A 134 19.41 22.72 0.10
N HIS A 135 19.18 22.60 1.42
CA HIS A 135 20.20 22.81 2.47
C HIS A 135 20.54 21.58 3.30
N GLY A 136 19.97 20.42 2.95
CA GLY A 136 20.09 19.19 3.73
C GLY A 136 18.73 18.59 4.05
N HIS A 137 18.67 17.81 5.12
CA HIS A 137 17.46 17.10 5.50
C HIS A 137 17.29 17.02 7.02
N HIS A 138 16.06 16.85 7.46
CA HIS A 138 15.73 16.53 8.84
C HIS A 138 16.19 15.10 9.19
N GLY A 139 16.19 14.76 10.49
CA GLY A 139 16.68 13.46 10.98
C GLY A 139 16.05 12.26 10.27
N ALA A 140 16.82 11.17 10.14
CA ALA A 140 16.33 9.91 9.57
C ALA A 140 15.48 9.13 10.60
N GLY A 141 14.68 8.20 10.11
CA GLY A 141 14.01 7.18 10.94
C GLY A 141 12.53 7.43 11.23
N ILE A 142 12.05 8.69 11.15
CA ILE A 142 10.62 8.99 11.30
C ILE A 142 9.96 9.07 9.93
N THR A 143 8.92 8.25 9.75
CA THR A 143 8.04 8.27 8.58
C THR A 143 7.44 9.67 8.41
N GLN A 144 7.59 10.25 7.23
CA GLN A 144 6.93 11.50 6.89
C GLN A 144 5.55 11.25 6.33
N LYS A 145 4.65 12.16 6.66
CA LYS A 145 3.34 12.27 6.03
C LYS A 145 3.41 13.34 4.95
N ILE A 146 3.12 12.97 3.71
CA ILE A 146 3.11 13.85 2.55
C ILE A 146 1.68 14.01 2.09
N SER A 147 1.13 15.22 2.21
CA SER A 147 -0.27 15.49 1.89
C SER A 147 -0.42 16.52 0.76
N PRO A 148 -1.44 16.38 -0.11
CA PRO A 148 -1.85 17.43 -1.04
C PRO A 148 -2.08 18.77 -0.33
N VAL A 149 -1.65 19.85 -0.98
CA VAL A 149 -2.06 21.21 -0.59
C VAL A 149 -3.53 21.37 -0.98
N PRO A 150 -4.46 21.68 -0.04
CA PRO A 150 -5.90 21.69 -0.32
C PRO A 150 -6.28 22.58 -1.51
N GLU A 151 -5.65 23.74 -1.64
CA GLU A 151 -5.88 24.72 -2.71
C GLU A 151 -5.47 24.22 -4.10
N ARG A 152 -4.72 23.12 -4.18
CA ARG A 152 -4.20 22.53 -5.42
C ARG A 152 -4.76 21.14 -5.71
N SER A 153 -5.75 20.68 -4.95
CA SER A 153 -6.33 19.33 -5.07
C SER A 153 -6.81 18.96 -6.48
N ASP A 154 -7.24 19.93 -7.29
CA ASP A 154 -7.69 19.73 -8.67
C ASP A 154 -6.53 19.64 -9.70
N HIS A 155 -5.27 19.82 -9.28
CA HIS A 155 -4.14 19.79 -10.20
C HIS A 155 -3.99 18.40 -10.85
N PRO A 156 -3.78 18.28 -12.18
CA PRO A 156 -3.78 16.98 -12.87
C PRO A 156 -2.78 15.96 -12.31
N ILE A 157 -1.64 16.43 -11.79
CA ILE A 157 -0.64 15.57 -11.11
C ILE A 157 -1.24 14.82 -9.92
N LEU A 158 -2.19 15.43 -9.20
CA LEU A 158 -2.80 14.88 -8.00
C LEU A 158 -4.02 14.00 -8.28
N SER A 159 -4.37 13.76 -9.55
CA SER A 159 -5.50 12.91 -9.91
C SER A 159 -5.32 11.47 -9.38
N GLY A 160 -6.17 11.12 -8.41
CA GLY A 160 -6.11 9.84 -7.70
C GLY A 160 -4.85 9.66 -6.85
N VAL A 161 -4.22 10.75 -6.42
CA VAL A 161 -3.06 10.76 -5.51
C VAL A 161 -3.50 11.25 -4.14
N ASP A 162 -3.58 10.31 -3.19
CA ASP A 162 -3.87 10.61 -1.79
C ASP A 162 -2.59 10.91 -0.98
N THR A 163 -2.73 11.07 0.34
CA THR A 163 -1.61 11.16 1.27
C THR A 163 -0.65 9.98 1.10
N LEU A 164 0.63 10.30 1.03
CA LEU A 164 1.74 9.36 0.96
C LEU A 164 2.49 9.31 2.29
N PHE A 165 3.11 8.17 2.56
CA PHE A 165 4.00 7.99 3.70
C PHE A 165 5.35 7.50 3.19
N SER A 166 6.41 8.22 3.54
CA SER A 166 7.77 7.91 3.11
C SER A 166 8.69 7.70 4.31
N LYS A 167 9.60 6.74 4.19
CA LYS A 167 10.67 6.49 5.16
C LYS A 167 11.89 7.38 4.92
N GLU A 168 11.92 8.10 3.81
CA GLU A 168 13.04 8.95 3.40
C GLU A 168 13.03 10.28 4.14
N SER A 169 14.19 10.80 4.55
CA SER A 169 14.31 12.06 5.29
C SER A 169 13.77 13.28 4.52
N LEU A 170 13.06 14.16 5.25
CA LEU A 170 12.42 15.38 4.75
C LEU A 170 13.49 16.38 4.38
N TYR A 171 13.48 16.87 3.15
CA TYR A 171 14.46 17.85 2.69
C TYR A 171 14.11 19.26 3.19
N GLN A 172 15.13 19.98 3.65
CA GLN A 172 15.07 21.40 3.99
C GLN A 172 15.24 22.19 2.70
N VAL A 173 14.13 22.71 2.15
CA VAL A 173 14.10 23.39 0.85
C VAL A 173 13.47 24.77 0.89
N SER A 174 12.84 25.15 2.01
CA SER A 174 12.19 26.45 2.12
C SER A 174 13.19 27.60 2.33
N PRO A 175 12.98 28.78 1.70
CA PRO A 175 11.98 29.05 0.66
C PRO A 175 12.43 28.50 -0.71
N ILE A 176 11.46 28.05 -1.52
CA ILE A 176 11.64 27.79 -2.95
C ILE A 176 11.33 29.05 -3.78
N ALA A 177 11.67 29.06 -5.06
CA ALA A 177 11.46 30.20 -5.95
C ALA A 177 9.98 30.59 -6.08
N GLU A 178 9.71 31.89 -6.24
CA GLU A 178 8.34 32.44 -6.31
C GLU A 178 7.54 31.97 -7.53
N ASP A 179 8.24 31.53 -8.58
CA ASP A 179 7.65 30.98 -9.81
C ASP A 179 7.37 29.46 -9.72
N CYS A 180 7.53 28.87 -8.53
CA CYS A 180 7.16 27.49 -8.25
C CYS A 180 5.76 27.38 -7.65
N GLU A 181 5.02 26.34 -8.03
CA GLU A 181 3.72 25.98 -7.47
C GLU A 181 3.84 24.71 -6.62
N VAL A 182 3.65 24.82 -5.31
CA VAL A 182 3.70 23.67 -4.39
C VAL A 182 2.39 22.88 -4.47
N LEU A 183 2.50 21.58 -4.76
CA LEU A 183 1.37 20.65 -4.85
C LEU A 183 1.22 19.77 -3.61
N MET A 184 2.32 19.36 -2.97
CA MET A 184 2.29 18.54 -1.76
C MET A 184 3.33 19.01 -0.75
N ARG A 185 3.01 18.86 0.54
CA ARG A 185 3.88 19.20 1.66
C ARG A 185 4.14 17.98 2.53
N GLY A 186 5.35 17.90 3.07
CA GLY A 186 5.79 16.84 3.97
C GLY A 186 5.90 17.35 5.40
N GLU A 187 5.48 16.50 6.34
CA GLU A 187 5.50 16.77 7.77
C GLU A 187 6.18 15.61 8.51
N THR A 188 6.93 15.94 9.56
CA THR A 188 7.45 15.00 10.54
C THR A 188 7.28 15.61 11.93
N PRO A 189 7.00 14.81 12.99
CA PRO A 189 6.72 15.33 14.34
C PRO A 189 7.77 16.28 14.91
N SER A 190 9.01 16.19 14.44
CA SER A 190 10.16 16.92 14.98
C SER A 190 10.64 18.09 14.11
N ALA A 191 9.93 18.43 13.02
CA ALA A 191 10.38 19.46 12.09
C ALA A 191 9.25 20.33 11.53
N ALA A 192 9.65 21.46 10.93
CA ALA A 192 8.76 22.29 10.15
C ALA A 192 8.31 21.57 8.87
N THR A 193 7.13 21.96 8.38
CA THR A 193 6.57 21.48 7.12
C THR A 193 7.38 22.00 5.93
N GLU A 194 7.73 21.12 5.00
CA GLU A 194 8.52 21.46 3.81
C GLU A 194 7.78 21.12 2.51
N PRO A 195 7.99 21.87 1.41
CA PRO A 195 7.56 21.47 0.07
C PRO A 195 8.15 20.10 -0.31
N VAL A 196 7.31 19.20 -0.83
CA VAL A 196 7.74 17.87 -1.30
C VAL A 196 7.52 17.69 -2.78
N VAL A 197 6.37 18.12 -3.30
CA VAL A 197 6.07 18.09 -4.73
C VAL A 197 5.78 19.51 -5.15
N TRP A 198 6.50 20.01 -6.14
CA TRP A 198 6.20 21.29 -6.75
C TRP A 198 6.47 21.27 -8.25
N THR A 199 5.83 22.20 -8.94
CA THR A 199 6.04 22.42 -10.37
C THR A 199 6.66 23.78 -10.61
N ARG A 200 7.28 23.94 -11.79
CA ARG A 200 7.79 25.20 -12.29
C ARG A 200 7.58 25.25 -13.79
N THR A 201 7.08 26.38 -14.30
CA THR A 201 6.86 26.57 -15.74
C THR A 201 7.71 27.73 -16.25
N ARG A 202 8.54 27.48 -17.28
CA ARG A 202 9.42 28.50 -17.90
C ARG A 202 9.27 28.43 -19.42
N ASN A 203 8.87 29.55 -20.05
CA ASN A 203 8.65 29.65 -21.49
C ASN A 203 7.79 28.52 -22.11
N GLY A 204 6.82 28.00 -21.36
CA GLY A 204 5.97 26.87 -21.77
C GLY A 204 6.55 25.49 -21.44
N GLY A 205 7.84 25.39 -21.11
CA GLY A 205 8.46 24.21 -20.54
C GLY A 205 7.98 23.95 -19.12
N ARG A 206 7.69 22.68 -18.80
CA ARG A 206 7.13 22.27 -17.51
C ARG A 206 8.09 21.34 -16.78
N VAL A 207 8.39 21.71 -15.55
CA VAL A 207 9.26 20.93 -14.66
C VAL A 207 8.47 20.52 -13.44
N VAL A 208 8.65 19.27 -13.01
CA VAL A 208 8.14 18.76 -11.74
C VAL A 208 9.32 18.30 -10.90
N TYR A 209 9.31 18.63 -9.62
CA TYR A 209 10.25 18.07 -8.67
C TYR A 209 9.53 17.38 -7.53
N ILE A 210 10.02 16.20 -7.17
CA ILE A 210 9.49 15.34 -6.10
C ILE A 210 10.65 15.01 -5.18
N SER A 211 10.61 15.52 -3.95
CA SER A 211 11.73 15.40 -3.01
C SER A 211 11.82 14.02 -2.34
N ILE A 212 10.77 13.19 -2.37
CA ILE A 212 10.79 11.77 -1.95
C ILE A 212 11.12 10.85 -3.14
N GLY A 213 11.37 9.56 -2.90
CA GLY A 213 11.68 8.61 -3.97
C GLY A 213 12.73 7.57 -3.61
N GLY A 214 12.74 7.06 -2.38
CA GLY A 214 13.54 5.89 -2.02
C GLY A 214 12.92 4.60 -2.56
N VAL A 215 13.66 3.48 -2.48
CA VAL A 215 13.19 2.17 -2.99
C VAL A 215 11.80 1.81 -2.47
N SER A 216 11.52 2.06 -1.19
CA SER A 216 10.20 1.76 -0.60
C SER A 216 9.07 2.64 -1.14
N ASP A 217 9.37 3.88 -1.56
CA ASP A 217 8.36 4.77 -2.14
C ASP A 217 7.90 4.21 -3.50
N PHE A 218 8.82 3.63 -4.28
CA PHE A 218 8.50 3.00 -5.58
C PHE A 218 7.67 1.71 -5.46
N GLU A 219 7.58 1.12 -4.27
CA GLU A 219 6.67 0.00 -4.04
C GLU A 219 5.21 0.47 -3.90
N ASN A 220 4.98 1.75 -3.55
CA ASN A 220 3.66 2.34 -3.32
C ASN A 220 2.95 2.71 -4.64
N ASP A 221 1.74 2.18 -4.84
CA ASP A 221 0.94 2.46 -6.04
C ASP A 221 0.59 3.95 -6.22
N THR A 222 0.24 4.65 -5.14
CA THR A 222 -0.02 6.09 -5.18
C THR A 222 1.22 6.89 -5.59
N PHE A 223 2.42 6.48 -5.18
CA PHE A 223 3.65 7.15 -5.58
C PHE A 223 3.98 6.91 -7.07
N LYS A 224 3.83 5.67 -7.56
CA LYS A 224 3.98 5.36 -8.99
C LYS A 224 3.00 6.14 -9.84
N ARG A 225 1.76 6.30 -9.36
CA ARG A 225 0.74 7.14 -10.00
C ARG A 225 1.12 8.61 -10.02
N LEU A 226 1.59 9.17 -8.90
CA LEU A 226 2.11 10.54 -8.83
C LEU A 226 3.21 10.77 -9.88
N LEU A 227 4.17 9.84 -10.00
CA LEU A 227 5.24 9.91 -10.99
C LEU A 227 4.71 9.84 -12.42
N ALA A 228 3.81 8.91 -12.71
CA ALA A 228 3.20 8.78 -14.04
C ALA A 228 2.44 10.08 -14.42
N ASN A 229 1.57 10.57 -13.54
CA ASN A 229 0.84 11.82 -13.76
C ASN A 229 1.80 13.00 -13.98
N SER A 230 2.92 13.05 -13.24
CA SER A 230 3.97 14.08 -13.40
C SER A 230 4.63 14.05 -14.78
N LEU A 231 4.93 12.85 -15.31
CA LEU A 231 5.54 12.68 -16.63
C LEU A 231 4.60 13.18 -17.74
N PHE A 232 3.34 12.76 -17.72
CA PHE A 232 2.34 13.19 -18.71
C PHE A 232 2.07 14.70 -18.60
N TRP A 233 1.90 15.23 -17.39
CA TRP A 233 1.67 16.65 -17.18
C TRP A 233 2.83 17.52 -17.65
N ALA A 234 4.07 17.11 -17.35
CA ALA A 234 5.27 17.82 -17.79
C ALA A 234 5.35 17.82 -19.33
N ALA A 235 5.03 16.70 -19.97
CA ALA A 235 4.98 16.59 -21.43
C ALA A 235 3.80 17.33 -22.09
N GLY A 236 2.91 17.95 -21.32
CA GLY A 236 1.73 18.63 -21.85
C GLY A 236 0.65 17.69 -22.39
N ARG A 237 0.64 16.43 -21.95
CA ARG A 237 -0.28 15.38 -22.41
C ARG A 237 -1.27 14.98 -21.32
N GLU A 238 -2.47 14.58 -21.73
CA GLU A 238 -3.39 13.88 -20.83
C GLU A 238 -2.84 12.50 -20.46
N VAL A 239 -3.19 12.01 -19.27
CA VAL A 239 -2.72 10.72 -18.77
C VAL A 239 -3.39 9.59 -19.54
N ALA A 240 -2.66 8.99 -20.48
CA ALA A 240 -3.15 7.89 -21.30
C ALA A 240 -2.88 6.53 -20.61
N ARG A 241 -3.86 6.03 -19.84
CA ARG A 241 -3.80 4.70 -19.21
C ARG A 241 -4.18 3.61 -20.20
N LYS A 242 -3.48 2.48 -20.14
CA LYS A 242 -3.86 1.25 -20.86
C LYS A 242 -5.06 0.61 -20.18
N GLU A 243 -5.86 -0.13 -20.95
CA GLU A 243 -6.90 -0.97 -20.37
C GLU A 243 -6.30 -1.93 -19.34
N VAL A 244 -6.92 -1.96 -18.18
CA VAL A 244 -6.52 -2.81 -17.07
C VAL A 244 -7.06 -4.22 -17.33
N PRO A 245 -6.32 -5.29 -16.98
CA PRO A 245 -6.86 -6.65 -17.05
C PRO A 245 -8.19 -6.77 -16.31
N LEU A 246 -9.14 -7.50 -16.89
CA LEU A 246 -10.43 -7.78 -16.26
C LEU A 246 -10.19 -8.53 -14.94
N VAL A 247 -10.56 -7.91 -13.81
CA VAL A 247 -10.58 -8.56 -12.50
C VAL A 247 -11.98 -9.11 -12.27
N THR A 248 -12.09 -10.38 -11.84
CA THR A 248 -13.38 -11.03 -11.56
C THR A 248 -13.47 -11.46 -10.10
N LEU A 249 -14.69 -11.70 -9.64
CA LEU A 249 -14.98 -12.34 -8.35
C LEU A 249 -15.05 -13.87 -8.46
N GLU A 250 -14.69 -14.47 -9.59
CA GLU A 250 -14.79 -15.91 -9.75
C GLU A 250 -13.82 -16.64 -8.82
N ARG A 251 -14.34 -17.55 -7.99
CA ARG A 251 -13.56 -18.36 -7.06
C ARG A 251 -13.96 -19.82 -7.20
N LYS A 252 -12.96 -20.69 -7.30
CA LYS A 252 -13.18 -22.14 -7.24
C LYS A 252 -13.49 -22.55 -5.80
N LEU A 253 -14.69 -23.06 -5.56
CA LEU A 253 -15.11 -23.49 -4.23
C LEU A 253 -14.41 -24.80 -3.82
N PRO A 254 -13.67 -24.83 -2.70
CA PRO A 254 -13.09 -26.07 -2.19
C PRO A 254 -14.17 -27.00 -1.65
N LYS A 255 -13.95 -28.31 -1.72
CA LYS A 255 -14.84 -29.34 -1.15
C LYS A 255 -14.33 -29.79 0.22
N GLY A 256 -15.25 -30.25 1.06
CA GLY A 256 -14.94 -30.86 2.35
C GLY A 256 -14.93 -29.87 3.51
N SER A 257 -14.58 -30.39 4.69
CA SER A 257 -14.53 -29.66 5.95
C SER A 257 -13.31 -30.06 6.76
N ILE A 258 -12.84 -29.17 7.62
CA ILE A 258 -11.75 -29.46 8.56
C ILE A 258 -12.30 -29.62 9.99
N PRO A 259 -11.89 -30.66 10.75
CA PRO A 259 -12.21 -30.75 12.16
C PRO A 259 -11.24 -29.86 12.95
N LEU A 260 -11.75 -28.78 13.51
CA LEU A 260 -10.97 -27.80 14.25
C LEU A 260 -11.27 -27.88 15.75
N SER A 261 -10.21 -28.00 16.54
CA SER A 261 -10.27 -27.85 18.00
C SER A 261 -10.35 -26.36 18.34
N VAL A 262 -11.42 -25.95 19.03
CA VAL A 262 -11.62 -24.57 19.46
C VAL A 262 -11.81 -24.50 20.97
N ARG A 263 -11.32 -23.41 21.58
CA ARG A 263 -11.35 -23.12 23.00
C ARG A 263 -12.31 -21.95 23.28
N LEU A 264 -13.21 -22.15 24.23
CA LEU A 264 -14.15 -21.16 24.74
C LEU A 264 -13.97 -21.02 26.26
N ARG A 265 -14.52 -19.95 26.84
CA ARG A 265 -14.61 -19.82 28.30
C ARG A 265 -16.05 -19.67 28.74
N MET A 266 -16.48 -20.59 29.59
CA MET A 266 -17.83 -20.59 30.18
C MET A 266 -17.75 -20.40 31.68
N GLU A 267 -18.87 -19.96 32.27
CA GLU A 267 -18.98 -19.84 33.72
C GLU A 267 -18.81 -21.23 34.35
N SER A 268 -17.98 -21.30 35.39
CA SER A 268 -17.68 -22.54 36.08
C SER A 268 -18.91 -23.02 36.85
N PRO A 269 -19.36 -24.27 36.64
CA PRO A 269 -20.42 -24.86 37.45
C PRO A 269 -20.08 -24.89 38.96
N ASP A 270 -18.79 -25.00 39.27
CA ASP A 270 -18.27 -25.23 40.62
C ASP A 270 -17.84 -23.94 41.35
N ASN A 271 -17.77 -22.80 40.65
CA ASN A 271 -17.36 -21.52 41.22
C ASN A 271 -18.15 -20.36 40.59
N LYS A 272 -19.15 -19.85 41.31
CA LYS A 272 -19.96 -18.69 40.86
C LYS A 272 -19.07 -17.49 40.58
N GLY A 273 -19.12 -16.97 39.34
CA GLY A 273 -18.26 -15.88 38.87
C GLY A 273 -16.86 -16.30 38.40
N GLY A 274 -16.46 -17.57 38.60
CA GLY A 274 -15.26 -18.17 38.02
C GLY A 274 -15.52 -18.67 36.58
N TRP A 275 -14.47 -18.76 35.77
CA TRP A 275 -14.57 -19.15 34.35
C TRP A 275 -13.59 -20.26 34.03
N MET A 276 -14.05 -21.28 33.31
CA MET A 276 -13.22 -22.41 32.90
C MET A 276 -13.12 -22.50 31.38
N ALA A 277 -11.94 -22.90 30.90
CA ALA A 277 -11.74 -23.17 29.49
C ALA A 277 -12.40 -24.49 29.12
N GLN A 278 -13.17 -24.50 28.03
CA GLN A 278 -13.73 -25.69 27.42
C GLN A 278 -13.22 -25.80 25.99
N THR A 279 -12.80 -26.99 25.61
CA THR A 279 -12.42 -27.30 24.23
C THR A 279 -13.49 -28.15 23.59
N GLU A 280 -13.84 -27.83 22.35
CA GLU A 280 -14.73 -28.62 21.51
C GLU A 280 -14.16 -28.76 20.09
N THR A 281 -14.59 -29.76 19.34
CA THR A 281 -14.22 -29.93 17.93
C THR A 281 -15.38 -29.51 17.04
N ARG A 282 -15.12 -28.60 16.11
CA ARG A 282 -16.09 -28.13 15.10
C ARG A 282 -15.68 -28.58 13.71
N ALA A 283 -16.62 -29.03 12.90
CA ALA A 283 -16.37 -29.29 11.48
C ALA A 283 -16.64 -28.01 10.68
N LEU A 284 -15.61 -27.42 10.09
CA LEU A 284 -15.71 -26.17 9.33
C LEU A 284 -15.63 -26.44 7.83
N PRO A 285 -16.70 -26.18 7.04
CA PRO A 285 -16.64 -26.31 5.58
C PRO A 285 -15.63 -25.34 4.97
N LEU A 286 -14.72 -25.85 4.14
CA LEU A 286 -13.65 -25.02 3.55
C LEU A 286 -14.20 -23.91 2.65
N ALA A 287 -15.30 -24.17 1.94
CA ALA A 287 -15.92 -23.19 1.04
C ALA A 287 -16.47 -21.97 1.77
N GLU A 288 -16.93 -22.17 3.01
CA GLU A 288 -17.58 -21.19 3.87
C GLU A 288 -16.60 -20.56 4.88
N THR A 289 -15.29 -20.76 4.69
CA THR A 289 -14.25 -20.31 5.62
C THR A 289 -13.31 -19.29 4.97
N ALA A 290 -13.01 -18.21 5.69
CA ALA A 290 -12.01 -17.21 5.33
C ALA A 290 -11.00 -16.98 6.47
N LEU A 291 -9.84 -16.41 6.12
CA LEU A 291 -8.82 -15.95 7.04
C LEU A 291 -8.57 -14.46 6.80
N LEU A 292 -8.81 -13.65 7.83
CA LEU A 292 -8.60 -12.21 7.86
C LEU A 292 -7.31 -11.88 8.60
N ILE A 293 -6.42 -11.17 7.91
CA ILE A 293 -5.14 -10.69 8.44
C ILE A 293 -5.32 -9.22 8.80
N CYS A 294 -5.44 -8.95 10.10
CA CYS A 294 -5.71 -7.64 10.66
C CYS A 294 -4.41 -6.89 10.94
N ASP A 295 -4.20 -5.76 10.25
CA ASP A 295 -3.21 -4.74 10.65
C ASP A 295 -1.78 -5.25 10.85
N MET A 296 -1.36 -6.31 10.15
CA MET A 296 0.02 -6.80 10.18
C MET A 296 0.96 -5.84 9.44
N TRP A 297 1.28 -4.70 10.03
CA TRP A 297 2.06 -3.64 9.38
C TRP A 297 3.56 -3.92 9.31
N ASP A 298 4.23 -3.24 8.38
CA ASP A 298 5.68 -3.35 8.17
C ASP A 298 6.52 -2.63 9.23
N ARG A 299 5.93 -1.72 10.00
CA ARG A 299 6.60 -0.99 11.08
C ARG A 299 5.61 -0.45 12.10
N HIS A 300 6.11 -0.23 13.31
CA HIS A 300 5.44 0.53 14.36
C HIS A 300 6.39 1.61 14.91
N TRP A 301 5.87 2.66 15.55
CA TRP A 301 6.71 3.70 16.15
C TRP A 301 7.55 3.14 17.32
N CYS A 302 7.03 2.11 17.99
CA CYS A 302 7.75 1.34 18.99
C CYS A 302 8.60 0.24 18.33
N ARG A 303 9.88 0.17 18.68
CA ARG A 303 10.81 -0.84 18.16
C ARG A 303 10.40 -2.25 18.58
N GLY A 304 10.04 -2.46 19.85
CA GLY A 304 9.60 -3.77 20.34
C GLY A 304 8.40 -4.31 19.57
N ALA A 305 7.39 -3.47 19.33
CA ALA A 305 6.22 -3.82 18.51
C ALA A 305 6.59 -4.16 17.06
N THR A 306 7.55 -3.42 16.46
CA THR A 306 8.05 -3.72 15.10
C THR A 306 8.70 -5.11 15.05
N GLU A 307 9.56 -5.44 16.01
CA GLU A 307 10.25 -6.72 16.08
C GLU A 307 9.26 -7.89 16.30
N ARG A 308 8.28 -7.72 17.19
CA ARG A 308 7.22 -8.72 17.40
C ARG A 308 6.35 -8.91 16.16
N CYS A 309 5.94 -7.83 15.50
CA CYS A 309 5.16 -7.91 14.27
C CYS A 309 5.91 -8.66 13.17
N GLN A 310 7.22 -8.40 13.02
CA GLN A 310 8.06 -9.14 12.06
C GLN A 310 8.13 -10.64 12.38
N ALA A 311 8.43 -11.01 13.62
CA ALA A 311 8.50 -12.41 14.03
C ALA A 311 7.14 -13.13 13.88
N LEU A 312 6.04 -12.42 14.14
CA LEU A 312 4.69 -12.94 13.95
C LEU A 312 4.35 -13.13 12.47
N ALA A 313 4.74 -12.18 11.60
CA ALA A 313 4.54 -12.25 10.16
C ALA A 313 5.25 -13.46 9.54
N GLU A 314 6.50 -13.71 9.92
CA GLU A 314 7.29 -14.88 9.48
C GLU A 314 6.66 -16.21 9.90
N ARG A 315 6.05 -16.27 11.09
CA ARG A 315 5.30 -17.45 11.55
C ARG A 315 3.95 -17.60 10.83
N MET A 316 3.33 -16.49 10.45
CA MET A 316 1.99 -16.44 9.86
C MET A 316 1.99 -16.86 8.38
N ASP A 317 2.94 -16.38 7.57
CA ASP A 317 2.99 -16.64 6.13
C ASP A 317 2.86 -18.12 5.71
N PRO A 318 3.61 -19.09 6.29
CA PRO A 318 3.47 -20.50 5.90
C PRO A 318 2.09 -21.10 6.23
N ILE A 319 1.37 -20.51 7.19
CA ILE A 319 0.02 -20.95 7.59
C ILE A 319 -1.02 -20.32 6.66
N VAL A 320 -0.86 -19.03 6.32
CA VAL A 320 -1.68 -18.36 5.30
C VAL A 320 -1.58 -19.10 3.97
N GLU A 321 -0.36 -19.46 3.57
CA GLU A 321 -0.10 -20.28 2.38
C GLU A 321 -0.75 -21.67 2.46
N LEU A 322 -0.74 -22.31 3.63
CA LEU A 322 -1.44 -23.59 3.81
C LEU A 322 -2.97 -23.42 3.70
N ALA A 323 -3.53 -22.37 4.30
CA ALA A 323 -4.96 -22.05 4.20
C ALA A 323 -5.36 -21.79 2.74
N ARG A 324 -4.56 -20.99 2.02
CA ARG A 324 -4.71 -20.71 0.58
C ARG A 324 -4.73 -21.98 -0.25
N ARG A 325 -3.77 -22.90 -0.03
CA ARG A 325 -3.73 -24.21 -0.71
C ARG A 325 -4.95 -25.09 -0.45
N ARG A 326 -5.65 -24.90 0.67
CA ARG A 326 -6.92 -25.59 0.98
C ARG A 326 -8.14 -24.86 0.43
N GLY A 327 -7.94 -23.74 -0.25
CA GLY A 327 -8.97 -22.92 -0.88
C GLY A 327 -9.68 -21.98 0.08
N ILE A 328 -9.17 -21.76 1.29
CA ILE A 328 -9.69 -20.75 2.22
C ILE A 328 -9.45 -19.36 1.62
N LEU A 329 -10.46 -18.49 1.69
CA LEU A 329 -10.35 -17.11 1.21
C LEU A 329 -9.42 -16.31 2.12
N ILE A 330 -8.42 -15.65 1.57
CA ILE A 330 -7.51 -14.78 2.34
C ILE A 330 -7.90 -13.31 2.13
N VAL A 331 -8.07 -12.59 3.24
CA VAL A 331 -8.39 -11.16 3.24
C VAL A 331 -7.33 -10.42 4.03
N HIS A 332 -6.61 -9.51 3.37
CA HIS A 332 -5.66 -8.60 3.99
C HIS A 332 -6.36 -7.29 4.35
N ALA A 333 -6.28 -6.89 5.62
CA ALA A 333 -6.83 -5.64 6.10
C ALA A 333 -5.75 -4.79 6.78
N PRO A 334 -4.77 -4.25 6.02
CA PRO A 334 -3.72 -3.39 6.56
C PRO A 334 -4.22 -1.96 6.64
N SER A 335 -4.96 -1.63 7.69
CA SER A 335 -5.63 -0.33 7.79
C SER A 335 -4.68 0.85 7.74
N GLU A 336 -5.20 1.97 7.26
CA GLU A 336 -4.48 3.25 7.15
C GLU A 336 -3.30 3.21 6.15
N THR A 337 -3.19 2.15 5.36
CA THR A 337 -2.19 1.99 4.29
C THR A 337 -2.80 1.79 2.91
N MET A 338 -4.11 2.01 2.73
CA MET A 338 -4.81 1.73 1.46
C MET A 338 -4.27 2.50 0.25
N GLY A 339 -3.66 3.67 0.45
CA GLY A 339 -2.94 4.37 -0.61
C GLY A 339 -1.85 3.51 -1.26
N PHE A 340 -1.16 2.66 -0.48
CA PHE A 340 -0.14 1.75 -1.01
C PHE A 340 -0.68 0.74 -2.02
N TYR A 341 -1.95 0.35 -1.89
CA TYR A 341 -2.60 -0.71 -2.67
C TYR A 341 -3.66 -0.20 -3.65
N CYS A 342 -3.74 1.10 -3.90
CA CYS A 342 -4.83 1.70 -4.67
C CYS A 342 -4.95 1.15 -6.10
N ASP A 343 -3.87 0.64 -6.67
CA ASP A 343 -3.81 0.03 -8.01
C ASP A 343 -3.52 -1.47 -8.02
N HIS A 344 -3.65 -2.09 -6.84
CA HIS A 344 -3.44 -3.52 -6.66
C HIS A 344 -4.71 -4.30 -7.10
N PRO A 345 -4.59 -5.36 -7.91
CA PRO A 345 -5.76 -6.14 -8.37
C PRO A 345 -6.63 -6.68 -7.23
N ALA A 346 -6.03 -7.14 -6.14
CA ALA A 346 -6.75 -7.59 -4.95
C ALA A 346 -7.60 -6.50 -4.26
N ARG A 347 -7.19 -5.22 -4.35
CA ARG A 347 -7.96 -4.07 -3.85
C ARG A 347 -9.19 -3.84 -4.73
N TRP A 348 -8.99 -3.78 -6.04
CA TRP A 348 -10.10 -3.63 -6.99
C TRP A 348 -11.09 -4.79 -6.89
N ARG A 349 -10.61 -6.03 -6.77
CA ARG A 349 -11.47 -7.21 -6.59
C ARG A 349 -12.37 -7.07 -5.38
N ALA A 350 -11.83 -6.65 -4.24
CA ALA A 350 -12.62 -6.44 -3.02
C ALA A 350 -13.73 -5.39 -3.22
N GLN A 351 -13.50 -4.37 -4.04
CA GLN A 351 -14.47 -3.32 -4.35
C GLN A 351 -15.56 -3.74 -5.34
N LEU A 352 -15.36 -4.85 -6.08
CA LEU A 352 -16.37 -5.39 -6.99
C LEU A 352 -17.50 -6.12 -6.27
N ALA A 353 -17.29 -6.53 -5.01
CA ALA A 353 -18.29 -7.29 -4.26
C ALA A 353 -19.61 -6.51 -4.17
N PRO A 354 -20.76 -7.12 -4.51
CA PRO A 354 -22.05 -6.44 -4.45
C PRO A 354 -22.34 -6.02 -3.01
N VAL A 355 -22.97 -4.86 -2.85
CA VAL A 355 -23.36 -4.36 -1.53
C VAL A 355 -24.36 -5.30 -0.90
N VAL A 356 -24.08 -5.76 0.32
CA VAL A 356 -24.97 -6.57 1.15
C VAL A 356 -25.19 -5.85 2.46
N GLU A 357 -26.45 -5.74 2.87
CA GLU A 357 -26.80 -5.21 4.19
C GLU A 357 -26.74 -6.35 5.23
N PRO A 358 -25.88 -6.23 6.26
CA PRO A 358 -25.81 -7.20 7.34
C PRO A 358 -27.03 -7.08 8.23
N GLU A 359 -27.47 -8.23 8.75
CA GLU A 359 -28.37 -8.25 9.89
C GLU A 359 -27.59 -7.86 11.15
N GLU A 360 -28.08 -6.86 11.88
CA GLU A 360 -27.46 -6.42 13.12
C GLU A 360 -27.85 -7.37 14.26
N GLY A 361 -26.87 -8.12 14.75
CA GLY A 361 -26.97 -8.96 15.93
C GLY A 361 -27.07 -8.14 17.22
N PRO A 362 -27.43 -8.79 18.34
CA PRO A 362 -27.68 -8.13 19.60
C PRO A 362 -26.42 -7.45 20.14
N MET A 363 -26.62 -6.35 20.87
CA MET A 363 -25.58 -5.76 21.70
C MET A 363 -25.14 -6.77 22.77
N ARG A 364 -23.83 -6.85 23.01
CA ARG A 364 -23.25 -7.68 24.06
C ARG A 364 -22.70 -6.78 25.15
N GLU A 365 -22.99 -7.12 26.41
CA GLU A 365 -22.32 -6.50 27.54
C GLU A 365 -20.89 -7.05 27.61
N GLU A 366 -19.93 -6.14 27.61
CA GLU A 366 -18.50 -6.44 27.67
C GLU A 366 -17.88 -5.56 28.76
N PRO A 367 -17.16 -6.12 29.74
CA PRO A 367 -16.45 -5.31 30.72
C PRO A 367 -15.22 -4.62 30.11
N PRO A 368 -14.57 -3.70 30.83
CA PRO A 368 -13.28 -3.16 30.42
C PRO A 368 -12.26 -4.26 30.11
N LEU A 369 -11.35 -3.96 29.19
CA LEU A 369 -10.27 -4.88 28.83
C LEU A 369 -9.36 -5.14 30.04
N PRO A 370 -8.74 -6.33 30.14
CA PRO A 370 -7.97 -6.74 31.31
C PRO A 370 -6.55 -6.17 31.37
N ILE A 371 -6.24 -5.16 30.54
CA ILE A 371 -4.95 -4.49 30.44
C ILE A 371 -5.16 -2.99 30.26
N ASP A 372 -4.18 -2.20 30.68
CA ASP A 372 -4.05 -0.80 30.29
C ASP A 372 -3.15 -0.71 29.05
N SER A 373 -3.58 0.08 28.07
CA SER A 373 -2.85 0.34 26.83
C SER A 373 -2.98 1.80 26.41
N SER A 374 -3.26 2.67 27.38
CA SER A 374 -3.55 4.09 27.17
C SER A 374 -2.32 4.89 26.72
N ASP A 375 -1.12 4.36 26.96
CA ASP A 375 0.18 4.91 26.56
C ASP A 375 0.64 4.46 25.17
N GLY A 376 -0.16 3.64 24.46
CA GLY A 376 0.18 3.05 23.17
C GLY A 376 1.04 1.77 23.23
N GLY A 377 1.27 1.22 24.43
CA GLY A 377 1.82 -0.11 24.68
C GLY A 377 3.26 -0.32 24.19
N CYS A 378 4.14 0.65 24.42
CA CYS A 378 5.53 0.54 23.97
C CYS A 378 6.48 0.04 25.06
N ASP A 379 7.00 -1.17 24.85
CA ASP A 379 7.90 -1.87 25.76
C ASP A 379 9.39 -1.49 25.61
N THR A 380 9.72 -0.54 24.72
CA THR A 380 11.11 -0.13 24.42
C THR A 380 11.41 1.35 24.66
N ASP A 381 10.52 2.09 25.32
CA ASP A 381 10.67 3.52 25.68
C ASP A 381 10.90 4.45 24.46
N ASP A 382 10.50 4.05 23.25
CA ASP A 382 10.64 4.87 22.04
C ASP A 382 9.64 6.04 22.05
N GLN A 383 10.12 7.22 21.65
CA GLN A 383 9.31 8.45 21.57
C GLN A 383 9.80 9.33 20.40
N PRO A 384 8.95 10.20 19.83
CA PRO A 384 7.51 10.33 20.09
C PRO A 384 6.69 9.23 19.39
N GLN A 385 5.40 9.11 19.71
CA GLN A 385 4.46 8.35 18.88
C GLN A 385 4.22 9.04 17.54
N TYR A 386 4.13 8.25 16.46
CA TYR A 386 3.78 8.71 15.12
C TYR A 386 3.23 7.55 14.27
N GLN A 387 2.62 7.87 13.13
CA GLN A 387 2.21 6.86 12.16
C GLN A 387 3.43 6.33 11.40
N ALA A 388 3.93 5.16 11.81
CA ALA A 388 5.18 4.61 11.29
C ALA A 388 4.99 3.65 10.10
N TRP A 389 3.85 2.95 10.04
CA TRP A 389 3.53 1.96 9.02
C TRP A 389 3.25 2.61 7.66
N THR A 390 3.71 1.94 6.61
CA THR A 390 3.45 2.39 5.23
C THR A 390 2.72 1.33 4.40
N ARG A 391 2.72 0.07 4.85
CA ARG A 391 2.05 -1.07 4.20
C ARG A 391 1.88 -2.26 5.16
N GLN A 392 1.38 -3.38 4.64
CA GLN A 392 1.45 -4.68 5.30
C GLN A 392 2.90 -5.16 5.33
N ASN A 393 3.26 -5.91 6.36
CA ASN A 393 4.55 -6.56 6.45
C ASN A 393 4.80 -7.45 5.22
N PRO A 394 5.88 -7.21 4.46
CA PRO A 394 6.16 -7.94 3.22
C PRO A 394 6.54 -9.42 3.45
N ALA A 395 6.79 -9.84 4.69
CA ALA A 395 6.96 -11.26 5.02
C ALA A 395 5.68 -12.09 4.80
N ILE A 396 4.50 -11.45 4.79
CA ILE A 396 3.24 -12.10 4.44
C ILE A 396 2.94 -11.83 2.97
N ARG A 397 3.02 -12.87 2.15
CA ARG A 397 2.79 -12.80 0.71
C ARG A 397 1.31 -12.57 0.41
N ILE A 398 1.03 -11.55 -0.40
CA ILE A 398 -0.27 -11.32 -1.04
C ILE A 398 -0.24 -12.02 -2.40
N ASP A 399 -1.13 -12.98 -2.59
CA ASP A 399 -1.27 -13.76 -3.84
C ASP A 399 -2.32 -13.15 -4.78
N GLU A 400 -2.35 -13.61 -6.02
CA GLU A 400 -3.22 -13.07 -7.07
C GLU A 400 -4.70 -13.19 -6.74
N ASP A 401 -5.11 -14.23 -6.00
CA ASP A 401 -6.50 -14.53 -5.62
C ASP A 401 -6.92 -13.93 -4.27
N ASP A 402 -5.98 -13.30 -3.55
CA ASP A 402 -6.26 -12.70 -2.25
C ASP A 402 -7.06 -11.39 -2.42
N MET A 403 -7.53 -10.84 -1.29
CA MET A 403 -8.38 -9.65 -1.25
C MET A 403 -7.75 -8.60 -0.33
N ILE A 404 -7.86 -7.31 -0.67
CA ILE A 404 -7.33 -6.22 0.17
C ILE A 404 -8.43 -5.20 0.47
N SER A 405 -8.78 -5.06 1.75
CA SER A 405 -9.62 -3.95 2.23
C SER A 405 -9.49 -3.79 3.74
N ASP A 406 -9.40 -2.53 4.19
CA ASP A 406 -9.53 -2.14 5.59
C ASP A 406 -10.92 -1.53 5.91
N ASN A 407 -11.87 -1.62 4.98
CA ASN A 407 -13.22 -1.17 5.18
C ASN A 407 -14.11 -2.35 5.54
N GLY A 408 -14.61 -2.38 6.77
CA GLY A 408 -15.48 -3.45 7.26
C GLY A 408 -16.69 -3.74 6.39
N ARG A 409 -17.28 -2.73 5.73
CA ARG A 409 -18.42 -2.94 4.82
C ARG A 409 -18.00 -3.68 3.56
N GLU A 410 -16.88 -3.29 2.95
CA GLU A 410 -16.35 -3.98 1.77
C GLU A 410 -15.93 -5.41 2.13
N VAL A 411 -15.26 -5.60 3.26
CA VAL A 411 -14.91 -6.93 3.79
C VAL A 411 -16.18 -7.77 3.97
N TYR A 412 -17.23 -7.22 4.60
CA TYR A 412 -18.49 -7.95 4.78
C TYR A 412 -19.16 -8.32 3.45
N ASN A 413 -19.26 -7.38 2.51
CA ASN A 413 -19.84 -7.60 1.18
C ASN A 413 -19.14 -8.77 0.47
N LEU A 414 -17.81 -8.80 0.54
CA LEU A 414 -16.96 -9.86 0.00
C LEU A 414 -17.25 -11.21 0.67
N LEU A 415 -17.27 -11.25 2.00
CA LEU A 415 -17.54 -12.46 2.77
C LEU A 415 -18.95 -13.00 2.45
N ALA A 416 -19.96 -12.12 2.39
CA ALA A 416 -21.33 -12.47 2.04
C ALA A 416 -21.45 -12.98 0.59
N HIS A 417 -20.78 -12.32 -0.36
CA HIS A 417 -20.75 -12.74 -1.77
C HIS A 417 -20.23 -14.18 -1.93
N TYR A 418 -19.20 -14.55 -1.16
CA TYR A 418 -18.63 -15.89 -1.18
C TYR A 418 -19.31 -16.90 -0.25
N GLY A 419 -20.39 -16.51 0.45
CA GLY A 419 -21.08 -17.38 1.41
C GLY A 419 -20.21 -17.78 2.60
N ILE A 420 -19.25 -16.93 2.99
CA ILE A 420 -18.39 -17.17 4.16
C ILE A 420 -19.22 -17.03 5.43
N LYS A 421 -19.08 -18.02 6.32
CA LYS A 421 -19.70 -18.04 7.64
C LYS A 421 -18.66 -18.07 8.76
N HIS A 422 -17.52 -18.72 8.52
CA HIS A 422 -16.45 -18.87 9.51
C HIS A 422 -15.27 -17.96 9.15
N LEU A 423 -14.82 -17.16 10.11
CA LEU A 423 -13.77 -16.17 9.91
C LEU A 423 -12.64 -16.39 10.91
N PHE A 424 -11.52 -16.95 10.44
CA PHE A 424 -10.29 -16.90 11.21
C PHE A 424 -9.78 -15.46 11.26
N VAL A 425 -9.43 -14.99 12.45
CA VAL A 425 -8.84 -13.66 12.64
C VAL A 425 -7.46 -13.81 13.25
N VAL A 426 -6.48 -13.21 12.58
CA VAL A 426 -5.07 -13.13 12.99
C VAL A 426 -4.61 -11.68 12.86
N GLY A 427 -3.55 -11.28 13.57
CA GLY A 427 -3.05 -9.91 13.46
C GLY A 427 -2.62 -9.28 14.78
N VAL A 428 -2.21 -8.01 14.73
CA VAL A 428 -1.69 -7.30 15.90
C VAL A 428 -2.72 -6.37 16.55
N HIS A 429 -2.36 -5.86 17.71
CA HIS A 429 -3.18 -5.09 18.62
C HIS A 429 -4.49 -5.82 18.94
N THR A 430 -4.38 -7.03 19.49
CA THR A 430 -5.52 -7.91 19.84
C THR A 430 -6.64 -7.18 20.59
N ASN A 431 -6.25 -6.27 21.49
CA ASN A 431 -7.12 -5.43 22.31
C ASN A 431 -7.85 -4.31 21.55
N MET A 432 -7.33 -3.88 20.41
CA MET A 432 -7.81 -2.70 19.68
C MET A 432 -8.17 -2.99 18.23
N CYS A 433 -7.22 -3.44 17.42
CA CYS A 433 -7.44 -3.62 15.99
C CYS A 433 -8.27 -4.87 15.69
N VAL A 434 -7.77 -6.04 16.12
CA VAL A 434 -8.44 -7.34 15.95
C VAL A 434 -9.84 -7.33 16.55
N LEU A 435 -10.05 -6.68 17.69
CA LEU A 435 -11.36 -6.55 18.31
C LEU A 435 -12.22 -5.44 17.69
N GLY A 436 -11.66 -4.27 17.47
CA GLY A 436 -12.39 -3.01 17.37
C GLY A 436 -12.39 -2.31 16.01
N ARG A 437 -11.56 -2.71 15.04
CA ARG A 437 -11.66 -2.18 13.67
C ARG A 437 -13.05 -2.48 13.09
N SER A 438 -13.44 -1.74 12.06
CA SER A 438 -14.71 -1.96 11.36
C SER A 438 -14.84 -3.38 10.78
N PHE A 439 -13.71 -4.06 10.55
CA PHE A 439 -13.61 -5.45 10.14
C PHE A 439 -13.22 -6.42 11.28
N GLY A 440 -13.10 -5.92 12.51
CA GLY A 440 -12.69 -6.70 13.68
C GLY A 440 -13.80 -7.60 14.23
N ILE A 441 -13.42 -8.44 15.19
CA ILE A 441 -14.26 -9.49 15.79
C ILE A 441 -15.58 -8.93 16.30
N ARG A 442 -15.58 -7.81 17.04
CA ARG A 442 -16.81 -7.25 17.61
C ARG A 442 -17.86 -6.97 16.53
N ARG A 443 -17.41 -6.39 15.41
CA ARG A 443 -18.29 -6.01 14.30
C ARG A 443 -18.72 -7.22 13.49
N MET A 444 -17.77 -8.10 13.12
CA MET A 444 -18.05 -9.28 12.31
C MET A 444 -18.93 -10.30 13.02
N THR A 445 -18.71 -10.55 14.30
CA THR A 445 -19.60 -11.40 15.11
C THR A 445 -21.01 -10.81 15.21
N ARG A 446 -21.15 -9.49 15.36
CA ARG A 446 -22.46 -8.84 15.36
C ARG A 446 -23.16 -8.93 14.00
N TRP A 447 -22.41 -9.02 12.91
CA TRP A 447 -22.96 -9.23 11.57
C TRP A 447 -23.15 -10.72 11.21
N GLY A 448 -23.10 -11.60 12.21
CA GLY A 448 -23.46 -13.01 12.06
C GLY A 448 -22.32 -13.94 11.65
N LEU A 449 -21.08 -13.47 11.56
CA LEU A 449 -19.92 -14.32 11.28
C LEU A 449 -19.50 -15.09 12.54
N ASP A 450 -19.21 -16.38 12.38
CA ASP A 450 -18.54 -17.20 13.39
C ASP A 450 -17.04 -16.89 13.35
N CYS A 451 -16.64 -15.84 14.08
CA CYS A 451 -15.25 -15.47 14.23
C CYS A 451 -14.51 -16.46 15.13
N ILE A 452 -13.29 -16.83 14.73
CA ILE A 452 -12.39 -17.71 15.49
C ILE A 452 -11.01 -17.04 15.54
N LEU A 453 -10.54 -16.70 16.75
CA LEU A 453 -9.22 -16.10 16.93
C LEU A 453 -8.12 -17.18 16.81
N VAL A 454 -7.08 -16.97 16.01
CA VAL A 454 -5.89 -17.83 16.06
C VAL A 454 -4.92 -17.25 17.10
N ARG A 455 -5.07 -17.67 18.35
CA ARG A 455 -4.57 -16.96 19.55
C ARG A 455 -3.06 -16.74 19.61
N ASP A 456 -2.27 -17.63 19.02
CA ASP A 456 -0.81 -17.57 19.00
C ASP A 456 -0.25 -16.95 17.71
N LEU A 457 -1.14 -16.45 16.83
CA LEU A 457 -0.85 -15.58 15.68
C LEU A 457 -1.38 -14.16 15.91
N THR A 458 -1.44 -13.73 17.18
CA THR A 458 -1.87 -12.40 17.58
C THR A 458 -0.93 -11.76 18.58
N ASP A 459 -0.82 -10.44 18.56
CA ASP A 459 0.00 -9.64 19.50
C ASP A 459 -0.83 -8.47 20.05
N THR A 460 -0.63 -8.10 21.31
CA THR A 460 -1.42 -7.07 21.98
C THR A 460 -0.64 -5.76 22.12
N MET A 461 -1.31 -4.62 21.99
CA MET A 461 -0.71 -3.33 22.34
C MET A 461 -0.69 -3.22 23.87
N TYR A 462 0.46 -3.49 24.49
CA TYR A 462 0.63 -3.54 25.94
C TYR A 462 2.09 -3.29 26.34
N ASP A 463 2.33 -2.41 27.31
CA ASP A 463 3.62 -2.29 28.00
C ASP A 463 3.57 -3.12 29.31
N PRO A 464 4.47 -4.08 29.53
CA PRO A 464 4.58 -4.81 30.81
C PRO A 464 4.73 -3.93 32.07
N LYS A 465 5.11 -2.64 31.93
CA LYS A 465 5.15 -1.68 33.04
C LYS A 465 3.76 -1.21 33.49
N ASP A 466 2.78 -1.29 32.59
CA ASP A 466 1.41 -0.87 32.83
C ASP A 466 0.56 -1.95 33.48
N PRO A 467 -0.52 -1.60 34.20
CA PRO A 467 -1.44 -2.57 34.79
C PRO A 467 -1.90 -3.63 33.77
N PRO A 468 -1.89 -4.93 34.13
CA PRO A 468 -1.71 -5.49 35.47
C PRO A 468 -0.26 -5.84 35.84
N GLN A 469 0.74 -5.34 35.11
CA GLN A 469 2.17 -5.54 35.35
C GLN A 469 2.61 -7.00 35.22
N VAL A 470 2.19 -7.62 34.13
CA VAL A 470 2.54 -8.99 33.75
C VAL A 470 3.45 -8.98 32.53
N SER A 471 4.02 -10.13 32.16
CA SER A 471 4.78 -10.20 30.92
C SER A 471 3.91 -9.86 29.69
N HIS A 472 4.53 -9.43 28.60
CA HIS A 472 3.82 -9.09 27.35
C HIS A 472 2.96 -10.25 26.83
N GLU A 473 3.50 -11.47 26.92
CA GLU A 473 2.81 -12.70 26.53
C GLU A 473 1.60 -12.97 27.43
N GLU A 474 1.73 -12.82 28.75
CA GLU A 474 0.63 -12.95 29.69
C GLU A 474 -0.45 -11.87 29.46
N GLY A 475 -0.04 -10.63 29.19
CA GLY A 475 -0.96 -9.54 28.82
C GLY A 475 -1.76 -9.88 27.56
N THR A 476 -1.11 -10.47 26.55
CA THR A 476 -1.78 -10.97 25.35
C THR A 476 -2.75 -12.11 25.67
N ASP A 477 -2.35 -13.09 26.49
CA ASP A 477 -3.24 -14.18 26.89
C ASP A 477 -4.43 -13.67 27.71
N LEU A 478 -4.29 -12.64 28.55
CA LEU A 478 -5.42 -12.01 29.24
C LEU A 478 -6.48 -11.48 28.25
N VAL A 479 -6.05 -10.79 27.19
CA VAL A 479 -6.96 -10.31 26.14
C VAL A 479 -7.58 -11.47 25.35
N VAL A 480 -6.80 -12.51 25.02
CA VAL A 480 -7.34 -13.72 24.39
C VAL A 480 -8.43 -14.35 25.25
N ARG A 481 -8.20 -14.51 26.56
CA ARG A 481 -9.20 -15.07 27.50
C ARG A 481 -10.46 -14.20 27.59
N HIS A 482 -10.30 -12.89 27.47
CA HIS A 482 -11.43 -11.97 27.40
C HIS A 482 -12.25 -12.19 26.12
N ILE A 483 -11.60 -12.32 24.96
CA ILE A 483 -12.26 -12.63 23.69
C ILE A 483 -13.01 -13.97 23.75
N GLU A 484 -12.38 -15.01 24.30
CA GLU A 484 -12.96 -16.35 24.50
C GLU A 484 -14.22 -16.38 25.35
N ARG A 485 -14.35 -15.39 26.23
CA ARG A 485 -15.48 -15.27 27.16
C ARG A 485 -16.65 -14.50 26.56
N TYR A 486 -16.37 -13.44 25.80
CA TYR A 486 -17.40 -12.46 25.42
C TYR A 486 -17.73 -12.43 23.93
N TRP A 487 -16.80 -12.85 23.07
CA TRP A 487 -16.89 -12.59 21.64
C TRP A 487 -16.82 -13.85 20.79
N ALA A 488 -15.71 -14.57 20.86
CA ALA A 488 -15.36 -15.59 19.88
C ALA A 488 -14.52 -16.71 20.50
N PRO A 489 -14.69 -17.98 20.09
CA PRO A 489 -13.73 -19.03 20.40
C PRO A 489 -12.33 -18.73 19.84
N SER A 490 -11.32 -19.44 20.34
CA SER A 490 -9.97 -19.41 19.78
C SER A 490 -9.45 -20.79 19.38
N THR A 491 -8.56 -20.85 18.39
CA THR A 491 -7.76 -22.04 18.04
C THR A 491 -6.27 -21.69 18.15
N SER A 492 -5.38 -22.69 18.31
CA SER A 492 -3.96 -22.46 18.06
C SER A 492 -3.64 -22.60 16.58
N SER A 493 -2.52 -22.02 16.17
CA SER A 493 -1.91 -22.21 14.87
C SER A 493 -1.55 -23.68 14.63
N GLY A 494 -1.09 -24.39 15.67
CA GLY A 494 -0.80 -25.83 15.61
C GLY A 494 -2.04 -26.68 15.35
N ASP A 495 -3.15 -26.40 16.02
CA ASP A 495 -4.43 -27.07 15.79
C ASP A 495 -4.94 -26.77 14.37
N LEU A 496 -4.85 -25.51 13.93
CA LEU A 496 -5.25 -25.11 12.58
C LEU A 496 -4.41 -25.81 11.51
N VAL A 497 -3.08 -25.84 11.66
CA VAL A 497 -2.18 -26.55 10.74
C VAL A 497 -2.50 -28.05 10.72
N THR A 498 -2.77 -28.64 11.87
CA THR A 498 -3.17 -30.05 11.97
C THR A 498 -4.46 -30.31 11.21
N ALA A 499 -5.49 -29.48 11.43
CA ALA A 499 -6.79 -29.58 10.76
C ALA A 499 -6.65 -29.39 9.23
N LEU A 500 -5.84 -28.43 8.78
CA LEU A 500 -5.61 -28.17 7.36
C LEU A 500 -4.80 -29.27 6.66
N ARG A 501 -3.95 -30.03 7.38
CA ARG A 501 -3.17 -31.13 6.79
C ARG A 501 -3.94 -32.44 6.67
N GLN A 502 -5.03 -32.60 7.42
CA GLN A 502 -5.89 -33.77 7.29
C GLN A 502 -6.58 -33.75 5.91
N ARG A 503 -6.58 -34.90 5.22
CA ARG A 503 -7.06 -35.02 3.84
C ARG A 503 -8.57 -35.11 3.76
#